data_AF-A0A954KRY7-F1
#
_entry.id   AF-A0A954KRY7-F1
#
_cell.length_a   1.000
_cell.length_b   1.000
_cell.length_c   1.000
_cell.angle_alpha   90.00
_cell.angle_beta   90.00
_cell.angle_gamma   90.00
#
_symmetry.space_group_name_H-M   'P 1'
#
loop_
_entity.id
_entity.type
_entity.pdbx_description
1 polymer ?
#
loop_
_entity_poly.entity_id
_entity_poly.type
_entity_poly.pdbx_seq_one_letter_code
_entity_poly.pdbx_strand_id
1 'polypeptide(L)'
;MPRPGICFLSLVALVFIHSLSPLLAEDWAQFRGNNATGVSTESTDLPVEFSIEDKVLWSAEVGEGIASPIIVNNLVYTTAMTGEQVFSVFCFEGKTGEEIWRRDFETGELPPIMAPNKQASSTPVCDGERVYVYFSTLGMFALKADNGEDVWELPVQMPYYLMGWGAAHSPIVHGDLVIFNQDDDLSPFLMAVDKHTGSPVWRTERPDMLGGYAVPVICETNGRTEVIVAGTGKLKGYDFKDGKELWTCNTLLRTIMTTPVVKDEHIYVSCQSYGDTNRVLKFALLQWKDTNQDEKLEKSELEEAFWEKFDKG
;
A
#
# COMPACT_ATOMS: atom_id res chain seq x y z
N MET A 1 51.52 5.28 -72.28
CA MET A 1 50.05 5.47 -72.29
C MET A 1 49.43 4.46 -71.32
N PRO A 2 48.87 4.88 -70.17
CA PRO A 2 48.34 3.95 -69.18
C PRO A 2 46.87 3.60 -69.45
N ARG A 3 46.48 2.39 -69.05
CA ARG A 3 45.12 1.80 -69.15
C ARG A 3 44.17 2.42 -68.10
N PRO A 4 42.84 2.49 -68.34
CA PRO A 4 41.89 2.98 -67.37
C PRO A 4 41.56 1.91 -66.32
N GLY A 5 41.65 2.28 -65.04
CA GLY A 5 41.26 1.45 -63.90
C GLY A 5 39.75 1.52 -63.65
N ILE A 6 39.14 0.36 -63.43
CA ILE A 6 37.73 0.18 -63.07
C ILE A 6 37.62 0.38 -61.55
N CYS A 7 36.87 1.39 -61.11
CA CYS A 7 36.48 1.56 -59.70
C CYS A 7 35.30 0.63 -59.37
N PHE A 8 35.53 -0.36 -58.52
CA PHE A 8 34.45 -1.08 -57.83
C PHE A 8 33.99 -0.25 -56.62
N LEU A 9 32.77 0.29 -56.68
CA LEU A 9 32.08 0.77 -55.48
C LEU A 9 31.47 -0.43 -54.74
N SER A 10 32.04 -0.79 -53.60
CA SER A 10 31.43 -1.73 -52.66
C SER A 10 30.34 -1.01 -51.86
N LEU A 11 29.08 -1.36 -52.10
CA LEU A 11 27.93 -0.89 -51.34
C LEU A 11 27.89 -1.64 -49.99
N VAL A 12 28.26 -0.98 -48.89
CA VAL A 12 28.10 -1.53 -47.54
C VAL A 12 26.65 -1.31 -47.10
N ALA A 13 25.85 -2.38 -47.07
CA ALA A 13 24.52 -2.34 -46.49
C ALA A 13 24.62 -2.34 -44.95
N LEU A 14 24.31 -1.20 -44.33
CA LEU A 14 24.13 -1.10 -42.87
C LEU A 14 22.81 -1.78 -42.48
N VAL A 15 22.92 -2.97 -41.88
CA VAL A 15 21.79 -3.63 -41.21
C VAL A 15 21.59 -2.96 -39.85
N PHE A 16 20.55 -2.14 -39.74
CA PHE A 16 20.07 -1.61 -38.46
C PHE A 16 19.42 -2.74 -37.66
N ILE A 17 20.20 -3.40 -36.80
CA ILE A 17 19.67 -4.31 -35.78
C ILE A 17 18.91 -3.43 -34.77
N HIS A 18 17.58 -3.40 -34.88
CA HIS A 18 16.74 -2.82 -33.84
C HIS A 18 16.77 -3.77 -32.66
N SER A 19 17.48 -3.38 -31.60
CA SER A 19 17.40 -4.04 -30.30
C SER A 19 15.97 -3.92 -29.80
N LEU A 20 15.17 -4.96 -29.97
CA LEU A 20 13.91 -5.14 -29.26
C LEU A 20 14.28 -5.36 -27.79
N SER A 21 14.32 -4.28 -27.00
CA SER A 21 14.27 -4.42 -25.55
C SER A 21 12.96 -5.13 -25.22
N PRO A 22 12.96 -6.25 -24.48
CA PRO A 22 11.71 -6.83 -24.01
C PRO A 22 10.97 -5.76 -23.20
N LEU A 23 9.71 -5.48 -23.56
CA LEU A 23 8.81 -4.76 -22.66
C LEU A 23 8.67 -5.65 -21.42
N LEU A 24 9.23 -5.19 -20.31
CA LEU A 24 8.94 -5.76 -19.00
C LEU A 24 7.72 -5.01 -18.48
N ALA A 25 6.68 -5.78 -18.12
CA ALA A 25 5.51 -5.23 -17.46
C ALA A 25 5.92 -4.53 -16.15
N GLU A 26 5.25 -3.44 -15.81
CA GLU A 26 5.45 -2.68 -14.58
C GLU A 26 5.23 -3.57 -13.36
N ASP A 27 6.17 -3.52 -12.43
CA ASP A 27 6.04 -4.17 -11.13
C ASP A 27 5.01 -3.43 -10.26
N TRP A 28 4.18 -4.20 -9.56
CA TRP A 28 3.22 -3.74 -8.57
C TRP A 28 3.62 -4.25 -7.19
N ALA A 29 4.73 -3.69 -6.68
CA ALA A 29 5.50 -4.27 -5.59
C ALA A 29 4.86 -4.24 -4.19
N GLN A 30 3.82 -3.45 -3.97
CA GLN A 30 3.23 -3.21 -2.65
C GLN A 30 1.72 -2.93 -2.73
N PHE A 31 1.08 -2.71 -1.58
CA PHE A 31 -0.33 -2.31 -1.53
C PHE A 31 -0.60 -1.09 -2.41
N ARG A 32 -1.54 -1.22 -3.35
CA ARG A 32 -1.88 -0.20 -4.36
C ARG A 32 -0.70 0.24 -5.25
N GLY A 33 0.33 -0.58 -5.40
CA GLY A 33 1.42 -0.38 -6.35
C GLY A 33 2.37 0.72 -5.92
N ASN A 34 3.08 1.30 -6.89
CA ASN A 34 4.11 2.30 -6.65
C ASN A 34 3.58 3.45 -5.77
N ASN A 35 4.22 3.61 -4.60
CA ASN A 35 3.88 4.60 -3.58
C ASN A 35 2.39 4.61 -3.16
N ALA A 36 1.73 3.45 -3.21
CA ALA A 36 0.32 3.23 -2.89
C ALA A 36 -0.69 4.08 -3.70
N THR A 37 -0.29 4.58 -4.87
CA THR A 37 -1.12 5.49 -5.69
C THR A 37 -2.37 4.81 -6.25
N GLY A 38 -2.28 3.52 -6.57
CA GLY A 38 -3.32 2.76 -7.27
C GLY A 38 -3.36 3.05 -8.77
N VAL A 39 -2.25 3.52 -9.36
CA VAL A 39 -2.15 3.89 -10.77
C VAL A 39 -1.04 3.07 -11.42
N SER A 40 -1.36 2.37 -12.51
CA SER A 40 -0.33 1.82 -13.41
C SER A 40 0.16 2.91 -14.34
N THR A 41 1.48 3.00 -14.52
CA THR A 41 2.13 3.98 -15.40
C THR A 41 2.40 3.43 -16.80
N GLU A 42 2.49 2.11 -16.97
CA GLU A 42 2.73 1.48 -18.27
C GLU A 42 1.44 1.12 -19.02
N SER A 43 0.44 0.59 -18.30
CA SER A 43 -0.76 0.04 -18.94
C SER A 43 -1.83 1.09 -19.15
N THR A 44 -2.07 1.46 -20.42
CA THR A 44 -3.15 2.39 -20.80
C THR A 44 -4.42 1.69 -21.31
N ASP A 45 -4.36 0.39 -21.59
CA ASP A 45 -5.46 -0.41 -22.13
C ASP A 45 -5.86 -1.52 -21.15
N LEU A 46 -6.18 -1.11 -19.92
CA LEU A 46 -6.65 -2.04 -18.89
C LEU A 46 -8.07 -2.50 -19.21
N PRO A 47 -8.41 -3.79 -18.97
CA PRO A 47 -9.76 -4.28 -19.18
C PRO A 47 -10.75 -3.48 -18.32
N VAL A 48 -11.81 -2.97 -18.95
CA VAL A 48 -12.91 -2.27 -18.26
C VAL A 48 -14.12 -3.18 -18.02
N GLU A 49 -14.08 -4.38 -18.59
CA GLU A 49 -15.05 -5.46 -18.37
C GLU A 49 -14.32 -6.61 -17.67
N PHE A 50 -14.83 -7.01 -16.51
CA PHE A 50 -14.25 -8.09 -15.69
C PHE A 50 -15.22 -9.26 -15.58
N SER A 51 -14.70 -10.47 -15.70
CA SER A 51 -15.42 -11.74 -15.47
C SER A 51 -14.49 -12.71 -14.75
N ILE A 52 -15.07 -13.63 -13.99
CA ILE A 52 -14.33 -14.74 -13.36
C ILE A 52 -14.29 -15.98 -14.26
N GLU A 53 -14.88 -15.91 -15.46
CA GLU A 53 -14.99 -16.99 -16.43
C GLU A 53 -14.40 -16.62 -17.80
N ASP A 54 -14.63 -15.39 -18.27
CA ASP A 54 -14.14 -14.89 -19.55
C ASP A 54 -12.81 -14.16 -19.40
N LYS A 55 -11.89 -14.40 -20.35
CA LYS A 55 -10.53 -13.80 -20.39
C LYS A 55 -9.70 -13.99 -19.12
N VAL A 56 -10.02 -15.00 -18.30
CA VAL A 56 -9.18 -15.43 -17.18
C VAL A 56 -8.01 -16.24 -17.72
N LEU A 57 -6.79 -15.72 -17.54
CA LEU A 57 -5.56 -16.42 -17.94
C LEU A 57 -5.26 -17.60 -17.01
N TRP A 58 -5.42 -17.38 -15.70
CA TRP A 58 -5.27 -18.39 -14.66
C TRP A 58 -5.98 -17.92 -13.39
N SER A 59 -6.26 -18.87 -12.50
CA SER A 59 -6.80 -18.63 -11.17
C SER A 59 -6.19 -19.65 -10.21
N ALA A 60 -5.90 -19.23 -8.98
CA ALA A 60 -5.41 -20.10 -7.91
C ALA A 60 -6.36 -20.03 -6.70
N GLU A 61 -6.68 -21.18 -6.14
CA GLU A 61 -7.34 -21.26 -4.83
C GLU A 61 -6.28 -21.12 -3.75
N VAL A 62 -6.45 -20.12 -2.88
CA VAL A 62 -5.58 -19.88 -1.73
C VAL A 62 -6.37 -20.12 -0.44
N GLY A 63 -6.05 -19.38 0.62
CA GLY A 63 -6.81 -19.39 1.87
C GLY A 63 -7.70 -18.18 2.06
N GLU A 64 -8.04 -17.91 3.31
CA GLU A 64 -8.85 -16.75 3.69
C GLU A 64 -7.96 -15.52 3.97
N GLY A 65 -8.27 -14.37 3.37
CA GLY A 65 -7.49 -13.14 3.56
C GLY A 65 -8.08 -11.95 2.82
N ILE A 66 -7.56 -10.75 3.10
CA ILE A 66 -7.93 -9.49 2.41
C ILE A 66 -6.71 -8.86 1.71
N ALA A 67 -5.51 -9.41 1.93
CA ALA A 67 -4.29 -8.94 1.30
C ALA A 67 -4.42 -8.85 -0.22
N SER A 68 -3.96 -7.73 -0.79
CA SER A 68 -3.88 -7.58 -2.24
C SER A 68 -2.69 -8.37 -2.77
N PRO A 69 -2.83 -9.11 -3.90
CA PRO A 69 -1.67 -9.69 -4.55
C PRO A 69 -0.75 -8.57 -5.08
N ILE A 70 0.56 -8.80 -4.98
CA ILE A 70 1.60 -7.96 -5.57
C ILE A 70 2.29 -8.73 -6.70
N ILE A 71 2.85 -8.05 -7.69
CA ILE A 71 3.63 -8.68 -8.77
C ILE A 71 4.97 -7.98 -8.93
N VAL A 72 6.06 -8.75 -8.89
CA VAL A 72 7.43 -8.24 -9.11
C VAL A 72 8.21 -9.27 -9.91
N ASN A 73 8.91 -8.85 -10.96
CA ASN A 73 9.74 -9.75 -11.80
C ASN A 73 8.97 -10.99 -12.31
N ASN A 74 7.70 -10.81 -12.70
CA ASN A 74 6.80 -11.89 -13.14
C ASN A 74 6.50 -12.95 -12.05
N LEU A 75 6.68 -12.61 -10.77
CA LEU A 75 6.27 -13.43 -9.63
C LEU A 75 5.15 -12.73 -8.87
N VAL A 76 4.09 -13.45 -8.57
CA VAL A 76 2.91 -12.95 -7.85
C VAL A 76 2.98 -13.44 -6.41
N TYR A 77 2.90 -12.51 -5.45
CA TYR A 77 2.91 -12.82 -4.03
C TYR A 77 1.61 -12.41 -3.35
N THR A 78 1.13 -13.24 -2.43
CA THR A 78 -0.02 -12.91 -1.59
C THR A 78 0.04 -13.65 -0.26
N THR A 79 -0.74 -13.21 0.72
CA THR A 79 -0.84 -13.84 2.03
C THR A 79 -2.26 -14.31 2.28
N ALA A 80 -2.43 -15.46 2.94
CA ALA A 80 -3.73 -15.97 3.34
C ALA A 80 -3.64 -16.82 4.61
N MET A 81 -4.78 -17.13 5.21
CA MET A 81 -4.94 -18.17 6.23
C MET A 81 -5.23 -19.52 5.56
N THR A 82 -4.33 -20.49 5.66
CA THR A 82 -4.56 -21.86 5.16
C THR A 82 -4.96 -22.79 6.29
N GLY A 83 -6.25 -22.88 6.57
CA GLY A 83 -6.76 -23.58 7.75
C GLY A 83 -6.90 -22.66 8.96
N GLU A 84 -7.16 -23.23 10.14
CA GLU A 84 -7.62 -22.44 11.29
C GLU A 84 -6.53 -21.56 11.93
N GLN A 85 -5.27 -22.00 11.90
CA GLN A 85 -4.15 -21.35 12.63
C GLN A 85 -2.83 -21.39 11.84
N VAL A 86 -2.90 -21.25 10.51
CA VAL A 86 -1.71 -21.17 9.66
C VAL A 86 -1.80 -19.94 8.75
N PHE A 87 -0.86 -19.02 8.89
CA PHE A 87 -0.60 -18.00 7.90
C PHE A 87 0.27 -18.58 6.78
N SER A 88 -0.02 -18.24 5.53
CA SER A 88 0.80 -18.64 4.39
C SER A 88 1.16 -17.44 3.55
N VAL A 89 2.40 -17.42 3.08
CA VAL A 89 2.86 -16.57 1.99
C VAL A 89 2.99 -17.45 0.76
N PHE A 90 2.32 -17.07 -0.32
CA PHE A 90 2.36 -17.76 -1.60
C PHE A 90 3.22 -16.98 -2.60
N CYS A 91 3.87 -17.71 -3.49
CA CYS A 91 4.51 -17.19 -4.70
C CYS A 91 4.05 -18.01 -5.91
N PHE A 92 3.53 -17.33 -6.92
CA PHE A 92 3.10 -17.91 -8.18
C PHE A 92 3.87 -17.32 -9.35
N GLU A 93 4.05 -18.09 -10.42
CA GLU A 93 4.53 -17.56 -11.69
C GLU A 93 3.42 -16.72 -12.35
N GLY A 94 3.68 -15.45 -12.65
CA GLY A 94 2.66 -14.50 -13.07
C GLY A 94 1.99 -14.80 -14.42
N LYS A 95 2.62 -15.61 -15.28
CA LYS A 95 2.05 -15.96 -16.60
C LYS A 95 1.14 -17.18 -16.53
N THR A 96 1.50 -18.18 -15.74
CA THR A 96 0.82 -19.48 -15.70
C THR A 96 -0.01 -19.69 -14.44
N GLY A 97 0.28 -18.97 -13.36
CA GLY A 97 -0.30 -19.21 -12.04
C GLY A 97 0.26 -20.44 -11.33
N GLU A 98 1.36 -21.04 -11.82
CA GLU A 98 2.03 -22.16 -11.15
C GLU A 98 2.59 -21.71 -9.81
N GLU A 99 2.29 -22.44 -8.73
CA GLU A 99 2.89 -22.20 -7.41
C GLU A 99 4.39 -22.53 -7.46
N ILE A 100 5.22 -21.51 -7.27
CA ILE A 100 6.68 -21.66 -7.24
C ILE A 100 7.12 -22.08 -5.84
N TRP A 101 6.59 -21.42 -4.83
CA TRP A 101 6.84 -21.76 -3.43
C TRP A 101 5.69 -21.28 -2.54
N ARG A 102 5.59 -21.91 -1.37
CA ARG A 102 4.72 -21.48 -0.27
C ARG A 102 5.49 -21.58 1.06
N ARG A 103 5.31 -20.58 1.92
CA ARG A 103 5.88 -20.55 3.27
C ARG A 103 4.76 -20.43 4.30
N ASP A 104 4.63 -21.46 5.14
CA ASP A 104 3.58 -21.59 6.15
C ASP A 104 4.10 -21.23 7.56
N PHE A 105 3.33 -20.48 8.34
CA PHE A 105 3.64 -20.04 9.69
C PHE A 105 2.49 -20.38 10.64
N GLU A 106 2.78 -21.09 11.72
CA GLU A 106 1.82 -21.31 12.81
C GLU A 106 1.48 -19.96 13.46
N THR A 107 0.19 -19.61 13.52
CA THR A 107 -0.24 -18.28 13.96
C THR A 107 -0.07 -18.06 15.46
N GLY A 108 -0.03 -19.14 16.25
CA GLY A 108 -0.36 -19.07 17.67
C GLY A 108 -1.83 -18.71 17.89
N GLU A 109 -2.16 -18.23 19.08
CA GLU A 109 -3.54 -17.85 19.44
C GLU A 109 -3.98 -16.60 18.66
N LEU A 110 -5.05 -16.76 17.88
CA LEU A 110 -5.61 -15.68 17.07
C LEU A 110 -6.54 -14.79 17.92
N PRO A 111 -6.37 -13.45 17.91
CA PRO A 111 -7.30 -12.56 18.57
C PRO A 111 -8.65 -12.56 17.83
N PRO A 112 -9.78 -12.36 18.53
CA PRO A 112 -11.06 -12.21 17.86
C PRO A 112 -11.05 -10.93 17.02
N ILE A 113 -11.55 -11.05 15.79
CA ILE A 113 -11.73 -9.92 14.87
C ILE A 113 -13.17 -9.89 14.33
N MET A 114 -13.64 -8.73 13.92
CA MET A 114 -14.96 -8.57 13.30
C MET A 114 -14.89 -8.49 11.77
N ALA A 115 -15.93 -9.02 11.14
CA ALA A 115 -16.13 -8.90 9.70
C ALA A 115 -16.29 -7.43 9.26
N PRO A 116 -15.87 -7.07 8.03
CA PRO A 116 -15.42 -7.98 6.97
C PRO A 116 -13.93 -8.35 7.03
N ASN A 117 -13.17 -7.90 8.04
CA ASN A 117 -11.74 -8.16 8.09
C ASN A 117 -11.41 -9.64 8.36
N LYS A 118 -10.20 -10.04 7.98
CA LYS A 118 -9.61 -11.39 8.17
C LYS A 118 -8.25 -11.27 8.86
N GLN A 119 -7.68 -12.41 9.28
CA GLN A 119 -6.39 -12.41 9.98
C GLN A 119 -5.22 -12.11 9.02
N ALA A 120 -5.27 -12.62 7.79
CA ALA A 120 -4.28 -12.38 6.74
C ALA A 120 -4.69 -11.19 5.85
N SER A 121 -4.75 -10.00 6.43
CA SER A 121 -5.17 -8.77 5.71
C SER A 121 -4.04 -7.84 5.32
N SER A 122 -2.84 -8.05 5.86
CA SER A 122 -1.66 -7.27 5.48
C SER A 122 -1.19 -7.67 4.08
N THR A 123 -1.15 -6.72 3.16
CA THR A 123 -0.51 -6.90 1.84
C THR A 123 1.01 -6.91 2.00
N PRO A 124 1.73 -7.89 1.42
CA PRO A 124 3.19 -7.92 1.43
C PRO A 124 3.80 -6.79 0.57
N VAL A 125 5.11 -6.56 0.71
CA VAL A 125 5.91 -5.75 -0.21
C VAL A 125 7.12 -6.51 -0.70
N CYS A 126 7.52 -6.36 -1.97
CA CYS A 126 8.70 -7.01 -2.53
C CYS A 126 9.66 -5.99 -3.14
N ASP A 127 10.95 -6.08 -2.84
CA ASP A 127 11.99 -5.20 -3.40
C ASP A 127 12.71 -5.80 -4.63
N GLY A 128 12.23 -6.95 -5.11
CA GLY A 128 12.82 -7.74 -6.19
C GLY A 128 13.79 -8.82 -5.71
N GLU A 129 14.34 -8.71 -4.50
CA GLU A 129 15.19 -9.73 -3.88
C GLU A 129 14.53 -10.40 -2.68
N ARG A 130 13.70 -9.65 -1.94
CA ARG A 130 13.05 -10.06 -0.69
C ARG A 130 11.59 -9.65 -0.68
N VAL A 131 10.78 -10.50 -0.08
CA VAL A 131 9.37 -10.24 0.23
C VAL A 131 9.26 -9.99 1.73
N TYR A 132 8.64 -8.88 2.10
CA TYR A 132 8.41 -8.47 3.48
C TYR A 132 6.93 -8.63 3.81
N VAL A 133 6.65 -9.37 4.88
CA VAL A 133 5.29 -9.70 5.31
C VAL A 133 5.10 -9.35 6.78
N TYR A 134 3.86 -9.00 7.15
CA TYR A 134 3.48 -8.77 8.54
C TYR A 134 2.28 -9.63 8.91
N PHE A 135 2.37 -10.30 10.06
CA PHE A 135 1.29 -11.05 10.67
C PHE A 135 1.06 -10.56 12.09
N SER A 136 -0.18 -10.28 12.46
CA SER A 136 -0.53 -9.60 13.72
C SER A 136 -0.03 -10.31 14.97
N THR A 137 0.02 -11.63 14.96
CA THR A 137 0.47 -12.45 16.10
C THR A 137 1.96 -12.76 16.08
N LEU A 138 2.66 -12.56 14.96
CA LEU A 138 4.04 -13.01 14.77
C LEU A 138 5.04 -11.87 14.55
N GLY A 139 4.58 -10.72 14.07
CA GLY A 139 5.43 -9.60 13.68
C GLY A 139 5.76 -9.58 12.20
N MET A 140 6.95 -9.09 11.85
CA MET A 140 7.39 -8.88 10.47
C MET A 140 8.49 -9.86 10.08
N PHE A 141 8.45 -10.34 8.84
CA PHE A 141 9.43 -11.26 8.29
C PHE A 141 9.93 -10.75 6.95
N ALA A 142 11.20 -11.02 6.64
CA ALA A 142 11.72 -10.97 5.28
C ALA A 142 12.02 -12.38 4.79
N LEU A 143 11.55 -12.68 3.58
CA LEU A 143 11.76 -13.94 2.88
C LEU A 143 12.51 -13.65 1.58
N LYS A 144 13.33 -14.59 1.10
CA LYS A 144 13.90 -14.48 -0.24
C LYS A 144 12.79 -14.58 -1.29
N ALA A 145 12.81 -13.70 -2.27
CA ALA A 145 11.77 -13.61 -3.29
C ALA A 145 11.70 -14.84 -4.20
N ASP A 146 12.82 -15.53 -4.42
CA ASP A 146 12.95 -16.64 -5.36
C ASP A 146 12.54 -18.00 -4.77
N ASN A 147 12.71 -18.22 -3.46
CA ASN A 147 12.49 -19.52 -2.84
C ASN A 147 11.73 -19.49 -1.49
N GLY A 148 11.41 -18.30 -0.96
CA GLY A 148 10.64 -18.16 0.28
C GLY A 148 11.40 -18.50 1.56
N GLU A 149 12.73 -18.68 1.50
CA GLU A 149 13.55 -18.91 2.69
C GLU A 149 13.60 -17.68 3.60
N ASP A 150 13.51 -17.91 4.90
CA ASP A 150 13.57 -16.86 5.92
C ASP A 150 14.94 -16.14 5.87
N VAL A 151 14.91 -14.81 5.84
CA VAL A 151 16.10 -13.94 5.88
C VAL A 151 16.27 -13.33 7.27
N TRP A 152 15.20 -12.72 7.79
CA TRP A 152 15.15 -12.20 9.14
C TRP A 152 13.71 -12.17 9.65
N GLU A 153 13.57 -12.16 10.97
CA GLU A 153 12.31 -11.95 11.69
C GLU A 153 12.46 -10.76 12.64
N LEU A 154 11.38 -10.03 12.82
CA LEU A 154 11.28 -8.93 13.76
C LEU A 154 9.96 -9.04 14.52
N PRO A 155 10.01 -9.38 15.82
CA PRO A 155 8.83 -9.32 16.66
C PRO A 155 8.26 -7.90 16.69
N VAL A 156 6.98 -7.78 16.35
CA VAL A 156 6.22 -6.53 16.47
C VAL A 156 5.06 -6.80 17.42
N GLN A 157 4.79 -5.85 18.31
CA GLN A 157 3.73 -6.00 19.30
C GLN A 157 2.37 -6.23 18.60
N MET A 158 1.60 -7.21 19.07
CA MET A 158 0.26 -7.45 18.53
C MET A 158 -0.61 -6.21 18.75
N PRO A 159 -1.29 -5.70 17.71
CA PRO A 159 -2.08 -4.48 17.82
C PRO A 159 -3.35 -4.72 18.64
N TYR A 160 -3.79 -3.68 19.34
CA TYR A 160 -5.03 -3.71 20.11
C TYR A 160 -6.08 -2.80 19.49
N TYR A 161 -7.25 -3.35 19.19
CA TYR A 161 -8.39 -2.60 18.67
C TYR A 161 -9.59 -2.72 19.59
N LEU A 162 -10.06 -1.61 20.14
CA LEU A 162 -11.23 -1.54 21.03
C LEU A 162 -12.49 -2.08 20.34
N MET A 163 -12.62 -1.82 19.04
CA MET A 163 -13.74 -2.29 18.22
C MET A 163 -13.44 -3.63 17.56
N GLY A 164 -12.32 -4.30 17.80
CA GLY A 164 -12.04 -5.63 17.24
C GLY A 164 -11.98 -5.70 15.71
N TRP A 165 -11.78 -4.59 14.99
CA TRP A 165 -11.70 -4.62 13.51
C TRP A 165 -10.52 -5.43 12.97
N GLY A 166 -9.52 -5.74 13.80
CA GLY A 166 -8.35 -6.55 13.42
C GLY A 166 -7.27 -5.76 12.68
N ALA A 167 -6.10 -6.37 12.51
CA ALA A 167 -4.97 -5.72 11.83
C ALA A 167 -5.11 -5.74 10.31
N ALA A 168 -4.62 -4.71 9.63
CA ALA A 168 -4.50 -4.66 8.17
C ALA A 168 -3.39 -3.68 7.73
N HIS A 169 -2.35 -3.52 8.55
CA HIS A 169 -1.21 -2.64 8.25
C HIS A 169 -0.30 -3.29 7.23
N SER A 170 0.09 -2.58 6.18
CA SER A 170 1.02 -3.08 5.17
C SER A 170 2.37 -2.37 5.23
N PRO A 171 3.49 -3.11 5.18
CA PRO A 171 4.81 -2.51 5.02
C PRO A 171 4.99 -1.88 3.62
N ILE A 172 5.90 -0.92 3.53
CA ILE A 172 6.43 -0.39 2.26
C ILE A 172 7.95 -0.49 2.24
N VAL A 173 8.54 -0.47 1.06
CA VAL A 173 10.00 -0.37 0.88
C VAL A 173 10.32 0.93 0.17
N HIS A 174 11.31 1.66 0.71
CA HIS A 174 11.90 2.80 0.03
C HIS A 174 13.39 2.89 0.37
N GLY A 175 14.24 2.92 -0.67
CA GLY A 175 15.69 2.84 -0.50
C GLY A 175 16.12 1.55 0.21
N ASP A 176 16.80 1.70 1.34
CA ASP A 176 17.30 0.59 2.18
C ASP A 176 16.41 0.31 3.40
N LEU A 177 15.22 0.92 3.47
CA LEU A 177 14.33 0.81 4.61
C LEU A 177 13.03 0.09 4.26
N VAL A 178 12.59 -0.78 5.17
CA VAL A 178 11.19 -1.21 5.28
C VAL A 178 10.52 -0.29 6.28
N ILE A 179 9.43 0.38 5.89
CA ILE A 179 8.66 1.27 6.75
C ILE A 179 7.32 0.63 7.08
N PHE A 180 6.93 0.68 8.34
CA PHE A 180 5.70 0.08 8.84
C PHE A 180 4.98 1.01 9.82
N ASN A 181 3.68 1.21 9.59
CA ASN A 181 2.79 2.00 10.45
C ASN A 181 1.81 1.08 11.16
N GLN A 182 1.86 1.05 12.49
CA GLN A 182 0.85 0.41 13.32
C GLN A 182 0.12 1.49 14.11
N ASP A 183 -1.01 1.94 13.57
CA ASP A 183 -1.95 2.77 14.33
C ASP A 183 -3.01 1.85 14.96
N ASP A 184 -2.93 1.69 16.28
CA ASP A 184 -3.85 0.90 17.12
C ASP A 184 -4.39 1.73 18.29
N ASP A 185 -5.28 1.18 19.11
CA ASP A 185 -5.94 1.90 20.22
C ASP A 185 -5.13 1.89 21.54
N LEU A 186 -3.92 1.32 21.56
CA LEU A 186 -3.12 1.15 22.79
C LEU A 186 -1.74 1.80 22.72
N SER A 187 -0.96 1.54 21.69
CA SER A 187 0.43 1.97 21.55
C SER A 187 0.82 2.14 20.08
N PRO A 188 0.20 3.10 19.36
CA PRO A 188 0.44 3.36 17.95
C PRO A 188 1.85 3.91 17.69
N PHE A 189 2.48 3.49 16.58
CA PHE A 189 3.82 3.93 16.18
C PHE A 189 4.05 3.82 14.67
N LEU A 190 5.05 4.57 14.19
CA LEU A 190 5.67 4.42 12.88
C LEU A 190 7.11 3.96 13.08
N MET A 191 7.58 3.00 12.30
CA MET A 191 8.95 2.50 12.39
C MET A 191 9.59 2.30 11.01
N ALA A 192 10.92 2.34 10.99
CA ALA A 192 11.71 1.86 9.88
C ALA A 192 12.80 0.92 10.35
N VAL A 193 13.04 -0.13 9.56
CA VAL A 193 14.09 -1.11 9.77
C VAL A 193 14.96 -1.23 8.52
N ASP A 194 16.20 -1.61 8.71
CA ASP A 194 17.10 -1.95 7.63
C ASP A 194 16.56 -3.18 6.87
N LYS A 195 16.37 -3.03 5.56
CA LYS A 195 15.69 -4.05 4.74
C LYS A 195 16.48 -5.37 4.62
N HIS A 196 17.78 -5.34 4.87
CA HIS A 196 18.65 -6.51 4.75
C HIS A 196 18.73 -7.32 6.05
N THR A 197 18.58 -6.66 7.19
CA THR A 197 18.83 -7.26 8.52
C THR A 197 17.62 -7.26 9.44
N GLY A 198 16.59 -6.45 9.17
CA GLY A 198 15.46 -6.24 10.07
C GLY A 198 15.80 -5.40 11.30
N SER A 199 17.02 -4.87 11.38
CA SER A 199 17.46 -4.06 12.52
C SER A 199 16.70 -2.74 12.58
N PRO A 200 16.15 -2.34 13.75
CA PRO A 200 15.49 -1.05 13.90
C PRO A 200 16.43 0.10 13.59
N VAL A 201 16.01 1.01 12.70
CA VAL A 201 16.74 2.24 12.37
C VAL A 201 16.16 3.39 13.18
N TRP A 202 14.84 3.55 13.15
CA TRP A 202 14.12 4.51 13.98
C TRP A 202 12.71 4.03 14.28
N ARG A 203 12.14 4.55 15.37
CA ARG A 203 10.75 4.35 15.77
C ARG A 203 10.23 5.64 16.37
N THR A 204 9.04 6.05 15.93
CA THR A 204 8.36 7.25 16.38
C THR A 204 6.99 6.87 16.91
N GLU A 205 6.78 7.09 18.21
CA GLU A 205 5.48 6.92 18.84
C GLU A 205 4.46 7.90 18.27
N ARG A 206 3.22 7.44 18.11
CA ARG A 206 2.11 8.22 17.54
C ARG A 206 0.94 8.31 18.53
N PRO A 207 1.18 8.74 19.80
CA PRO A 207 0.24 8.56 20.92
C PRO A 207 -1.11 9.28 20.77
N ASP A 208 -1.24 10.14 19.77
CA ASP A 208 -2.46 10.85 19.41
C ASP A 208 -3.31 10.11 18.35
N MET A 209 -2.82 8.98 17.83
CA MET A 209 -3.53 8.13 16.88
C MET A 209 -4.35 7.06 17.59
N LEU A 210 -5.39 6.59 16.93
CA LEU A 210 -6.21 5.43 17.29
C LEU A 210 -6.18 4.41 16.14
N GLY A 211 -6.89 3.30 16.28
CA GLY A 211 -6.99 2.27 15.23
C GLY A 211 -7.18 2.84 13.81
N GLY A 212 -6.18 2.62 12.96
CA GLY A 212 -6.09 3.15 11.60
C GLY A 212 -5.39 2.19 10.64
N TYR A 213 -5.64 2.38 9.34
CA TYR A 213 -5.21 1.43 8.28
C TYR A 213 -4.48 2.10 7.13
N ALA A 214 -4.06 3.36 7.29
CA ALA A 214 -3.31 4.06 6.26
C ALA A 214 -1.91 3.45 6.12
N VAL A 215 -1.53 3.16 4.88
CA VAL A 215 -0.17 2.77 4.52
C VAL A 215 0.67 4.05 4.38
N PRO A 216 1.94 4.06 4.86
CA PRO A 216 2.83 5.20 4.63
C PRO A 216 3.03 5.46 3.13
N VAL A 217 3.20 6.73 2.75
CA VAL A 217 3.61 7.11 1.40
C VAL A 217 4.80 8.06 1.45
N ILE A 218 5.63 8.02 0.43
CA ILE A 218 6.81 8.86 0.31
C ILE A 218 6.48 10.13 -0.46
N CYS A 219 6.93 11.26 0.06
CA CYS A 219 6.85 12.56 -0.61
C CYS A 219 8.25 13.14 -0.74
N GLU A 220 8.67 13.41 -1.97
CA GLU A 220 9.95 14.07 -2.26
C GLU A 220 9.69 15.52 -2.67
N THR A 221 10.12 16.48 -1.85
CA THR A 221 9.97 17.91 -2.15
C THR A 221 11.24 18.66 -1.79
N ASN A 222 11.67 19.59 -2.64
CA ASN A 222 12.84 20.45 -2.38
C ASN A 222 14.11 19.70 -1.90
N GLY A 223 14.35 18.49 -2.41
CA GLY A 223 15.50 17.65 -2.04
C GLY A 223 15.40 16.98 -0.66
N ARG A 224 14.22 16.96 -0.04
CA ARG A 224 13.91 16.21 1.18
C ARG A 224 12.94 15.07 0.86
N THR A 225 13.19 13.92 1.47
CA THR A 225 12.30 12.75 1.46
C THR A 225 11.54 12.70 2.78
N GLU A 226 10.21 12.66 2.71
CA GLU A 226 9.32 12.60 3.86
C GLU A 226 8.44 11.36 3.80
N VAL A 227 8.17 10.76 4.96
CA VAL A 227 7.16 9.72 5.12
C VAL A 227 5.86 10.39 5.56
N ILE A 228 4.80 10.24 4.77
CA ILE A 228 3.50 10.83 5.04
C ILE A 228 2.54 9.75 5.49
N VAL A 229 1.88 9.99 6.62
CA VAL A 229 0.93 9.03 7.21
C VAL A 229 -0.33 9.76 7.63
N ALA A 230 -1.47 9.30 7.12
CA ALA A 230 -2.78 9.73 7.60
C ALA A 230 -3.18 8.94 8.85
N GLY A 231 -3.78 9.60 9.82
CA GLY A 231 -4.28 8.97 11.03
C GLY A 231 -5.39 9.79 11.69
N THR A 232 -5.73 9.46 12.93
CA THR A 232 -6.87 10.04 13.65
C THR A 232 -6.80 11.56 13.71
N GLY A 233 -7.69 12.21 12.95
CA GLY A 233 -7.79 13.66 12.90
C GLY A 233 -6.68 14.38 12.12
N LYS A 234 -5.60 13.68 11.75
CA LYS A 234 -4.32 14.30 11.38
C LYS A 234 -3.66 13.64 10.19
N LEU A 235 -3.12 14.47 9.30
CA LEU A 235 -2.10 14.09 8.35
C LEU A 235 -0.74 14.53 8.92
N LYS A 236 0.23 13.62 8.96
CA LYS A 236 1.56 13.91 9.51
C LYS A 236 2.66 13.58 8.50
N GLY A 237 3.69 14.41 8.47
CA GLY A 237 4.92 14.19 7.72
C GLY A 237 6.10 13.96 8.66
N TYR A 238 6.94 12.99 8.32
CA TYR A 238 8.10 12.57 9.10
C TYR A 238 9.36 12.62 8.22
N ASP A 239 10.49 13.00 8.80
CA ASP A 239 11.77 12.90 8.09
C ASP A 239 12.11 11.43 7.87
N PHE A 240 12.43 11.06 6.62
CA PHE A 240 12.73 9.68 6.27
C PHE A 240 13.96 9.11 6.99
N LYS A 241 14.94 9.96 7.35
CA LYS A 241 16.23 9.51 7.89
C LYS A 241 16.16 9.14 9.37
N ASP A 242 15.39 9.88 10.16
CA ASP A 242 15.35 9.73 11.61
C ASP A 242 13.94 9.56 12.19
N GLY A 243 12.90 9.58 11.35
CA GLY A 243 11.51 9.40 11.76
C GLY A 243 10.94 10.60 12.53
N LYS A 244 11.64 11.72 12.61
CA LYS A 244 11.18 12.89 13.37
C LYS A 244 9.97 13.52 12.69
N GLU A 245 8.92 13.80 13.47
CA GLU A 245 7.77 14.57 12.98
C GLU A 245 8.22 15.95 12.51
N LEU A 246 7.95 16.28 11.24
CA LEU A 246 8.27 17.56 10.62
C LEU A 246 7.09 18.52 10.68
N TRP A 247 5.89 18.00 10.46
CA TRP A 247 4.67 18.79 10.45
C TRP A 247 3.43 17.91 10.73
N THR A 248 2.37 18.58 11.19
CA THR A 248 1.04 18.01 11.43
C THR A 248 -0.02 18.93 10.83
N CYS A 249 -0.99 18.35 10.12
CA CYS A 249 -2.17 19.04 9.61
C CYS A 249 -3.46 18.42 10.19
N ASN A 250 -4.26 19.21 10.90
CA ASN A 250 -5.53 18.77 11.53
C ASN A 250 -6.70 18.84 10.54
N THR A 251 -6.75 17.90 9.59
CA THR A 251 -7.71 17.93 8.46
C THR A 251 -8.57 16.68 8.33
N LEU A 252 -8.24 15.60 9.04
CA LEU A 252 -8.89 14.30 8.86
C LEU A 252 -9.98 14.04 9.92
N LEU A 253 -10.76 12.97 9.72
CA LEU A 253 -11.73 12.49 10.70
C LEU A 253 -11.10 11.47 11.65
N ARG A 254 -11.89 11.03 12.64
CA ARG A 254 -11.42 10.10 13.68
C ARG A 254 -10.89 8.78 13.11
N THR A 255 -11.67 8.12 12.26
CA THR A 255 -11.32 6.82 11.69
C THR A 255 -10.85 7.02 10.27
N ILE A 256 -9.58 6.69 10.02
CA ILE A 256 -8.97 6.80 8.70
C ILE A 256 -8.56 5.42 8.22
N MET A 257 -9.19 5.01 7.12
CA MET A 257 -8.92 3.77 6.41
C MET A 257 -8.27 4.05 5.04
N THR A 258 -8.16 5.33 4.68
CA THR A 258 -7.66 5.80 3.38
C THR A 258 -6.17 6.13 3.47
N THR A 259 -5.44 5.74 2.43
CA THR A 259 -4.03 6.09 2.25
C THR A 259 -3.93 7.37 1.42
N PRO A 260 -3.13 8.37 1.82
CA PRO A 260 -2.85 9.54 0.99
C PRO A 260 -2.23 9.14 -0.36
N VAL A 261 -2.37 9.99 -1.36
CA VAL A 261 -1.69 9.84 -2.65
C VAL A 261 -0.81 11.04 -2.86
N VAL A 262 0.47 10.80 -3.13
CA VAL A 262 1.42 11.85 -3.50
C VAL A 262 1.57 11.87 -5.01
N LYS A 263 1.46 13.06 -5.59
CA LYS A 263 1.81 13.30 -6.99
C LYS A 263 2.57 14.63 -7.08
N ASP A 264 3.80 14.54 -7.57
CA ASP A 264 4.75 15.65 -7.56
C ASP A 264 4.88 16.20 -6.12
N GLU A 265 4.64 17.49 -5.91
CA GLU A 265 4.69 18.13 -4.59
C GLU A 265 3.31 18.23 -3.91
N HIS A 266 2.28 17.54 -4.42
CA HIS A 266 0.92 17.60 -3.90
C HIS A 266 0.52 16.31 -3.18
N ILE A 267 -0.07 16.47 -2.00
CA ILE A 267 -0.61 15.37 -1.20
C ILE A 267 -2.14 15.42 -1.29
N TYR A 268 -2.73 14.38 -1.87
CA TYR A 268 -4.17 14.20 -1.96
C TYR A 268 -4.64 13.29 -0.83
N VAL A 269 -5.68 13.71 -0.13
CA VAL A 269 -6.27 12.95 0.97
C VAL A 269 -7.79 12.87 0.81
N SER A 270 -8.35 11.75 1.25
CA SER A 270 -9.79 11.69 1.48
C SER A 270 -10.07 12.13 2.91
N CYS A 271 -10.73 13.28 3.07
CA CYS A 271 -11.13 13.80 4.38
C CYS A 271 -12.33 13.04 4.97
N GLN A 272 -12.92 12.08 4.26
CA GLN A 272 -14.06 11.32 4.74
C GLN A 272 -13.90 9.82 4.43
N SER A 273 -13.97 9.00 5.48
CA SER A 273 -13.94 7.54 5.40
C SER A 273 -15.22 6.97 6.01
N TYR A 274 -16.33 7.11 5.28
CA TYR A 274 -17.55 6.33 5.55
C TYR A 274 -17.92 5.62 4.25
N GLY A 275 -17.61 4.32 4.18
CA GLY A 275 -18.05 3.44 3.10
C GLY A 275 -19.55 3.16 3.10
N ASP A 276 -20.36 4.12 3.52
CA ASP A 276 -21.82 4.08 3.52
C ASP A 276 -22.31 5.33 2.79
N THR A 277 -22.83 5.13 1.59
CA THR A 277 -23.36 6.20 0.75
C THR A 277 -24.54 6.93 1.39
N ASN A 278 -25.16 6.36 2.43
CA ASN A 278 -26.28 6.95 3.16
C ASN A 278 -25.87 7.68 4.46
N ARG A 279 -24.59 7.61 4.84
CA ARG A 279 -24.04 8.27 6.04
C ARG A 279 -22.88 9.18 5.69
N VAL A 280 -23.02 9.98 4.63
CA VAL A 280 -22.08 11.07 4.40
C VAL A 280 -22.29 12.22 5.39
N LEU A 281 -21.26 13.05 5.64
CA LEU A 281 -21.35 14.26 6.49
C LEU A 281 -22.58 15.10 6.12
N LYS A 282 -22.90 15.19 4.83
CA LYS A 282 -24.14 15.80 4.34
C LYS A 282 -25.40 15.20 4.98
N PHE A 283 -25.56 13.87 4.99
CA PHE A 283 -26.74 13.21 5.58
C PHE A 283 -26.76 13.27 7.10
N ALA A 284 -25.59 13.21 7.76
CA ALA A 284 -25.50 13.36 9.21
C ALA A 284 -25.85 14.79 9.65
N LEU A 285 -25.38 15.81 8.91
CA LEU A 285 -25.75 17.21 9.16
C LEU A 285 -27.21 17.45 8.82
N LEU A 286 -27.75 16.90 7.73
CA LEU A 286 -29.18 16.97 7.43
C LEU A 286 -30.00 16.39 8.58
N GLN A 287 -29.67 15.21 9.09
CA GLN A 287 -30.41 14.61 10.21
C GLN A 287 -30.42 15.46 11.50
N TRP A 288 -29.39 16.27 11.74
CA TRP A 288 -29.21 16.96 13.01
C TRP A 288 -29.43 18.47 12.96
N LYS A 289 -29.28 19.07 11.78
CA LYS A 289 -29.23 20.51 11.58
C LYS A 289 -30.24 21.01 10.55
N ASP A 290 -30.81 20.14 9.70
CA ASP A 290 -31.96 20.51 8.85
C ASP A 290 -33.20 20.68 9.73
N THR A 291 -33.36 21.90 10.25
CA THR A 291 -34.42 22.25 11.19
C THR A 291 -35.76 22.42 10.48
N ASN A 292 -35.73 22.73 9.19
CA ASN A 292 -36.91 22.94 8.37
C ASN A 292 -37.36 21.68 7.59
N GLN A 293 -36.54 20.61 7.61
CA GLN A 293 -36.75 19.31 6.98
C GLN A 293 -36.94 19.38 5.46
N ASP A 294 -36.25 20.31 4.78
CA ASP A 294 -36.33 20.51 3.33
C ASP A 294 -35.27 19.73 2.52
N GLU A 295 -34.50 18.88 3.21
CA GLU A 295 -33.39 18.08 2.69
C GLU A 295 -32.22 18.91 2.15
N LYS A 296 -32.14 20.19 2.54
CA LYS A 296 -31.03 21.11 2.28
C LYS A 296 -30.51 21.66 3.61
N LEU A 297 -29.30 22.19 3.57
CA LEU A 297 -28.71 22.88 4.73
C LEU A 297 -28.49 24.33 4.33
N GLU A 298 -29.23 25.23 4.95
CA GLU A 298 -29.02 26.66 4.80
C GLU A 298 -27.93 27.15 5.76
N LYS A 299 -27.27 28.27 5.43
CA LYS A 299 -26.27 28.87 6.34
C LYS A 299 -26.87 29.16 7.71
N SER A 300 -28.13 29.54 7.82
CA SER A 300 -28.78 29.79 9.11
C SER A 300 -28.88 28.55 10.02
N GLU A 301 -28.70 27.34 9.47
CA GLU A 301 -28.91 26.07 10.17
C GLU A 301 -27.62 25.45 10.73
N LEU A 302 -26.47 25.98 10.32
CA LEU A 302 -25.17 25.54 10.81
C LEU A 302 -24.66 26.56 11.87
N GLU A 303 -23.50 26.35 12.47
CA GLU A 303 -22.90 27.35 13.37
C GLU A 303 -21.96 28.28 12.61
N GLU A 304 -21.81 29.54 13.05
CA GLU A 304 -21.01 30.55 12.35
C GLU A 304 -19.56 30.13 12.08
N ALA A 305 -18.98 29.43 13.06
CA ALA A 305 -17.64 28.85 12.95
C ALA A 305 -17.52 27.78 11.84
N PHE A 306 -18.63 27.13 11.44
CA PHE A 306 -18.64 26.07 10.44
C PHE A 306 -18.42 26.63 9.03
N TRP A 307 -19.14 27.68 8.61
CA TRP A 307 -18.94 28.28 7.29
C TRP A 307 -17.79 29.28 7.24
N GLU A 308 -17.40 29.92 8.35
CA GLU A 308 -16.17 30.71 8.37
C GLU A 308 -14.91 29.88 8.03
N LYS A 309 -14.94 28.58 8.29
CA LYS A 309 -13.83 27.66 8.01
C LYS A 309 -13.86 27.11 6.57
N PHE A 310 -15.04 26.96 5.96
CA PHE A 310 -15.22 26.47 4.58
C PHE A 310 -15.11 27.58 3.52
N ASP A 311 -15.58 28.80 3.83
CA ASP A 311 -15.55 29.93 2.89
C ASP A 311 -14.17 30.61 2.78
N LYS A 312 -13.18 30.16 3.58
CA LYS A 312 -11.83 30.76 3.60
C LYS A 312 -10.84 30.18 2.59
N GLY A 313 -11.20 29.12 1.87
CA GLY A 313 -10.32 28.48 0.86
C GLY A 313 -9.18 27.69 1.49
#